data_AF-A0A523UYX8-F1
#
_entry.id   AF-A0A523UYX8-F1
#
_cell.length_a   1.000
_cell.length_b   1.000
_cell.length_c   1.000
_cell.angle_alpha   90.00
_cell.angle_beta   90.00
_cell.angle_gamma   90.00
#
_symmetry.space_group_name_H-M   'P 1'
#
loop_
_entity.id
_entity.type
_entity.pdbx_description
1 polymer ?
#
loop_
_entity_poly.entity_id
_entity_poly.type
_entity_poly.pdbx_seq_one_letter_code
_entity_poly.pdbx_strand_id
1 'polypeptide(L)'
;MKSKQPKEQPLVRRITVDERLAEDTIRVLISRLPKGVREFRIEKAQWEDEEEHFVGPETYLADMGIPPSEEEKWSWADFREGQVFLSGKFKIIGKEGSPENLLVGQGRNEFLLIERLVRKNTEKLYFRALERRK
;
A
#
# COMPACT_ATOMS: atom_id res chain seq x y z
N MET A 1 -5.30 -11.50 36.87
CA MET A 1 -4.58 -11.98 35.67
C MET A 1 -4.65 -10.88 34.62
N LYS A 2 -3.53 -10.25 34.23
CA LYS A 2 -3.55 -9.21 33.20
C LYS A 2 -3.68 -9.89 31.83
N SER A 3 -4.84 -9.74 31.20
CA SER A 3 -5.06 -10.14 29.80
C SER A 3 -4.04 -9.42 28.93
N LYS A 4 -3.07 -10.15 28.37
CA LYS A 4 -2.20 -9.62 27.33
C LYS A 4 -3.07 -9.43 26.11
N GLN A 5 -3.56 -8.20 25.89
CA GLN A 5 -4.09 -7.81 24.60
C GLN A 5 -3.05 -8.21 23.53
N PRO A 6 -3.45 -8.92 22.46
CA PRO A 6 -2.51 -9.21 21.39
C PRO A 6 -2.03 -7.86 20.86
N LYS A 7 -0.72 -7.60 20.94
CA LYS A 7 -0.10 -6.42 20.32
C LYS A 7 -0.58 -6.40 18.87
N GLU A 8 -1.38 -5.40 18.51
CA GLU A 8 -1.84 -5.20 17.13
C GLU A 8 -0.63 -5.34 16.21
N GLN A 9 -0.70 -6.27 15.27
CA GLN A 9 0.40 -6.44 14.34
C GLN A 9 0.44 -5.20 13.44
N PRO A 10 1.64 -4.65 13.18
CA PRO A 10 1.78 -3.50 12.31
C PRO A 10 1.22 -3.84 10.93
N LEU A 11 0.17 -3.10 10.53
CA LEU A 11 -0.55 -3.30 9.29
C LEU A 11 0.29 -2.71 8.15
N VAL A 12 0.77 -3.56 7.24
CA VAL A 12 1.34 -3.13 5.97
C VAL A 12 0.31 -3.36 4.88
N ARG A 13 0.04 -2.32 4.10
CA ARG A 13 -0.94 -2.31 3.02
C ARG A 13 -0.25 -2.01 1.70
N ARG A 14 -0.68 -2.69 0.65
CA ARG A 14 -0.48 -2.28 -0.74
C ARG A 14 -1.71 -1.51 -1.17
N ILE A 15 -1.51 -0.32 -1.72
CA ILE A 15 -2.58 0.56 -2.18
C ILE A 15 -2.34 0.83 -3.66
N THR A 16 -3.26 0.41 -4.51
CA THR A 16 -3.24 0.73 -5.95
C THR A 16 -4.25 1.82 -6.22
N VAL A 17 -3.83 2.92 -6.84
CA VAL A 17 -4.77 3.91 -7.40
C VAL A 17 -5.32 3.32 -8.69
N ASP A 18 -6.55 2.84 -8.63
CA ASP A 18 -7.16 2.09 -9.72
C ASP A 18 -7.83 2.99 -10.74
N GLU A 19 -8.57 4.00 -10.30
CA GLU A 19 -9.27 4.91 -11.21
C GLU A 19 -9.54 6.26 -10.54
N ARG A 20 -9.44 7.36 -11.29
CA ARG A 20 -9.97 8.66 -10.85
C ARG A 20 -11.38 8.81 -11.41
N LEU A 21 -12.37 8.69 -10.53
CA LEU A 21 -13.79 8.69 -10.90
C LEU A 21 -14.33 10.11 -11.12
N ALA A 22 -13.82 11.07 -10.34
CA ALA A 22 -14.18 12.48 -10.40
C ALA A 22 -13.00 13.35 -9.93
N GLU A 23 -13.16 14.68 -9.96
CA GLU A 23 -12.14 15.61 -9.45
C GLU A 23 -11.83 15.38 -7.95
N ASP A 24 -12.85 14.99 -7.18
CA ASP A 24 -12.84 14.82 -5.73
C ASP A 24 -12.85 13.36 -5.26
N THR A 25 -12.77 12.40 -6.19
CA THR A 25 -12.90 10.99 -5.83
C THR A 25 -11.95 10.10 -6.64
N ILE A 26 -11.14 9.32 -5.94
CA ILE A 26 -10.39 8.20 -6.53
C ILE A 26 -10.87 6.86 -5.95
N ARG A 27 -10.92 5.83 -6.78
CA ARG A 27 -11.03 4.44 -6.34
C ARG A 27 -9.62 3.90 -6.11
N VAL A 28 -9.40 3.30 -4.95
CA VAL A 28 -8.18 2.57 -4.64
C VAL A 28 -8.50 1.12 -4.32
N LEU A 29 -7.57 0.23 -4.66
CA LEU A 29 -7.58 -1.17 -4.25
C LEU A 29 -6.57 -1.34 -3.13
N ILE A 30 -7.05 -1.76 -1.96
CA ILE A 30 -6.22 -1.98 -0.78
C ILE A 30 -6.09 -3.48 -0.53
N SER A 31 -4.88 -3.97 -0.45
CA SER A 31 -4.61 -5.34 0.00
C SER A 31 -3.62 -5.34 1.15
N ARG A 32 -3.81 -6.25 2.10
CA ARG A 32 -3.03 -6.32 3.32
C ARG A 32 -1.96 -7.39 3.20
N LEU A 33 -0.84 -7.14 3.88
CA LEU A 33 0.16 -8.18 4.08
C LEU A 33 -0.36 -9.16 5.14
N PRO A 34 -0.26 -10.49 4.91
CA PRO A 34 -0.72 -11.47 5.87
C PRO A 34 -0.09 -11.33 7.26
N LYS A 35 -0.87 -11.66 8.28
CA LYS A 35 -0.37 -11.68 9.66
C LYS A 35 0.82 -12.62 9.83
N GLY A 36 1.78 -12.19 10.64
CA GLY A 36 2.98 -12.96 10.98
C GLY A 36 4.16 -12.76 10.03
N VAL A 37 3.97 -12.08 8.89
CA VAL A 37 5.09 -11.72 8.00
C VAL A 37 5.98 -10.70 8.70
N ARG A 38 7.26 -11.05 8.86
CA ARG A 38 8.28 -10.20 9.49
C ARG A 38 9.19 -9.52 8.47
N GLU A 39 9.33 -10.13 7.30
CA GLU A 39 10.10 -9.60 6.20
C GLU A 39 9.50 -10.04 4.87
N PHE A 40 9.62 -9.22 3.83
CA PHE A 40 9.17 -9.59 2.49
C PHE A 40 9.85 -8.79 1.38
N ARG A 41 9.91 -9.41 0.19
CA ARG A 41 10.22 -8.73 -1.06
C ARG A 41 8.93 -8.39 -1.78
N ILE A 42 8.81 -7.16 -2.28
CA ILE A 42 7.59 -6.64 -2.94
C ILE A 42 7.11 -7.59 -4.04
N GLU A 43 8.02 -8.04 -4.90
CA GLU A 43 7.73 -8.89 -6.06
C GLU A 43 7.29 -10.33 -5.70
N LYS A 44 7.62 -10.80 -4.48
CA LYS A 44 7.33 -12.16 -4.01
C LYS A 44 6.29 -12.19 -2.89
N ALA A 45 5.84 -11.02 -2.44
CA ALA A 45 4.88 -10.93 -1.35
C ALA A 45 3.54 -11.52 -1.78
N GLN A 46 3.03 -12.43 -0.96
CA GLN A 46 1.68 -12.94 -1.08
C GLN A 46 0.78 -11.98 -0.31
N TRP A 47 0.04 -11.18 -1.05
CA TRP A 47 -0.91 -10.23 -0.50
C TRP A 47 -2.26 -10.93 -0.27
N GLU A 48 -3.03 -10.45 0.71
CA GLU A 48 -4.42 -10.85 0.90
C GLU A 48 -5.29 -10.38 -0.28
N ASP A 49 -6.59 -10.71 -0.27
CA ASP A 49 -7.51 -10.23 -1.30
C ASP A 49 -7.57 -8.69 -1.31
N GLU A 50 -7.88 -8.12 -2.48
CA GLU A 50 -8.05 -6.69 -2.66
C GLU A 50 -9.45 -6.24 -2.24
N GLU A 51 -9.51 -5.20 -1.43
CA GLU A 51 -10.73 -4.50 -1.01
C GLU A 51 -10.82 -3.18 -1.79
N GLU A 52 -12.02 -2.85 -2.31
CA GLU A 52 -12.28 -1.58 -2.98
C GLU A 52 -12.56 -0.48 -1.94
N HIS A 53 -11.93 0.68 -2.10
CA HIS A 53 -12.15 1.86 -1.27
C HIS A 53 -12.27 3.13 -2.13
N PHE A 54 -13.11 4.06 -1.67
CA PHE A 54 -13.28 5.38 -2.27
C PHE A 54 -12.64 6.41 -1.35
N VAL A 55 -11.76 7.23 -1.92
CA VAL A 55 -10.95 8.20 -1.17
C VAL A 55 -11.22 9.58 -1.74
N GLY A 56 -11.38 10.56 -0.85
CA GLY A 56 -11.57 11.96 -1.21
C GLY A 56 -10.41 12.86 -0.74
N PRO A 57 -10.35 14.12 -1.21
CA PRO A 57 -9.28 15.06 -0.92
C PRO A 57 -9.17 15.45 0.56
N GLU A 58 -10.25 15.30 1.33
CA GLU A 58 -10.24 15.63 2.77
C GLU A 58 -9.72 14.47 3.64
N THR A 59 -9.82 13.23 3.13
CA THR A 59 -9.56 12.02 3.93
C THR A 59 -8.36 11.21 3.43
N TYR A 60 -7.79 11.55 2.27
CA TYR A 60 -6.76 10.73 1.62
C TYR A 60 -5.55 10.40 2.49
N LEU A 61 -5.08 11.34 3.32
CA LEU A 61 -3.97 11.09 4.23
C LEU A 61 -4.29 9.94 5.20
N ALA A 62 -5.48 9.96 5.79
CA ALA A 62 -5.93 8.94 6.73
C ALA A 62 -6.23 7.62 6.01
N ASP A 63 -7.01 7.66 4.94
CA ASP A 63 -7.46 6.45 4.23
C ASP A 63 -6.29 5.69 3.62
N MET A 64 -5.35 6.41 2.99
CA MET A 64 -4.13 5.84 2.42
C MET A 64 -3.04 5.58 3.48
N GLY A 65 -3.24 6.05 4.72
CA GLY A 65 -2.27 6.01 5.83
C GLY A 65 -0.92 6.60 5.45
N ILE A 66 -0.97 7.81 4.92
CA ILE A 66 0.18 8.67 4.73
C ILE A 66 0.53 9.24 6.12
N PRO A 67 1.76 9.03 6.62
CA PRO A 67 2.14 9.58 7.91
C PRO A 67 2.18 11.12 7.83
N PRO A 68 1.88 11.85 8.91
CA PRO A 68 1.95 13.33 8.91
C PRO A 68 3.31 13.88 8.46
N SER A 69 4.40 13.13 8.67
CA SER A 69 5.74 13.51 8.20
C SER A 69 5.92 13.48 6.68
N GLU A 70 4.97 12.91 5.93
CA GLU A 70 4.97 12.86 4.47
C GLU A 70 3.82 13.66 3.85
N GLU A 71 3.02 14.38 4.65
CA GLU A 71 1.89 15.17 4.16
C GLU A 71 2.33 16.23 3.14
N GLU A 72 3.42 16.95 3.40
CA GLU A 72 3.96 17.96 2.48
C GLU A 72 4.49 17.37 1.16
N LYS A 73 4.73 16.05 1.11
CA LYS A 73 5.29 15.36 -0.06
C LYS A 73 4.22 14.86 -1.02
N TRP A 74 3.00 14.62 -0.53
CA TRP A 74 1.93 13.99 -1.31
C TRP A 74 0.71 14.89 -1.37
N SER A 75 0.52 15.56 -2.49
CA SER A 75 -0.71 16.31 -2.75
C SER A 75 -1.78 15.40 -3.35
N TRP A 76 -3.06 15.73 -3.12
CA TRP A 76 -4.20 15.07 -3.77
C TRP A 76 -4.07 14.98 -5.31
N ALA A 77 -3.46 16.00 -5.92
CA ALA A 77 -3.26 16.07 -7.36
C ALA A 77 -2.17 15.10 -7.88
N ASP A 78 -1.32 14.57 -7.00
CA ASP A 78 -0.21 13.68 -7.37
C ASP A 78 -0.68 12.23 -7.60
N PHE A 79 -1.87 11.87 -7.10
CA PHE A 79 -2.43 10.54 -7.25
C PHE A 79 -3.00 10.34 -8.65
N ARG A 80 -2.33 9.42 -9.38
CA ARG A 80 -2.63 9.04 -10.76
C ARG A 80 -2.92 7.56 -10.84
N GLU A 81 -3.81 7.22 -11.77
CA GLU A 81 -4.15 5.84 -12.10
C GLU A 81 -2.90 4.99 -12.38
N GLY A 82 -2.90 3.76 -11.85
CA GLY A 82 -1.82 2.78 -12.00
C GLY A 82 -0.67 2.96 -11.00
N GLN A 83 -0.67 4.01 -10.17
CA GLN A 83 0.30 4.13 -9.08
C GLN A 83 0.03 3.07 -8.01
N VAL A 84 1.11 2.54 -7.45
CA VAL A 84 1.05 1.55 -6.38
C VAL A 84 1.93 1.99 -5.24
N PHE A 85 1.40 1.97 -4.02
CA PHE A 85 2.03 2.41 -2.80
C PHE A 85 2.10 1.30 -1.76
N LEU A 86 3.08 1.38 -0.87
CA LEU A 86 3.09 0.67 0.40
C LEU A 86 2.89 1.66 1.54
N SER A 87 1.94 1.35 2.42
CA SER A 87 1.67 2.12 3.63
C SER A 87 1.80 1.21 4.84
N GLY A 88 2.51 1.66 5.87
CA GLY A 88 2.55 0.97 7.16
C GLY A 88 3.88 1.08 7.86
N LYS A 89 4.01 0.35 8.97
CA LYS A 89 5.24 0.35 9.76
C LYS A 89 6.23 -0.67 9.21
N PHE A 90 7.24 -0.21 8.47
CA PHE A 90 8.30 -1.07 7.97
C PHE A 90 9.62 -0.31 7.82
N LYS A 91 10.72 -1.06 7.78
CA LYS A 91 12.06 -0.55 7.48
C LYS A 91 12.49 -1.07 6.12
N ILE A 92 12.91 -0.16 5.24
CA ILE A 92 13.49 -0.50 3.94
C ILE A 92 14.93 -0.95 4.14
N ILE A 93 15.29 -2.09 3.53
CA ILE A 93 16.66 -2.57 3.41
C ILE A 93 17.10 -2.40 1.95
N GLY A 94 18.21 -1.70 1.73
CA GLY A 94 18.67 -1.29 0.40
C GLY A 94 18.30 0.16 0.08
N LYS A 95 18.12 0.47 -1.21
CA LYS A 95 17.77 1.82 -1.69
C LYS A 95 16.25 1.96 -1.83
N GLU A 96 15.69 3.10 -1.49
CA GLU A 96 14.25 3.37 -1.54
C GLU A 96 13.63 3.12 -2.94
N GLY A 97 14.32 3.51 -4.02
CA GLY A 97 13.86 3.27 -5.40
C GLY A 97 14.10 1.85 -5.93
N SER A 98 14.80 0.99 -5.17
CA SER A 98 15.06 -0.41 -5.51
C SER A 98 15.30 -1.20 -4.21
N PRO A 99 14.26 -1.36 -3.37
CA PRO A 99 14.37 -2.01 -2.08
C PRO A 99 14.66 -3.49 -2.29
N GLU A 100 15.66 -4.00 -1.57
CA GLU A 100 16.01 -5.43 -1.63
C GLU A 100 15.05 -6.26 -0.78
N ASN A 101 14.69 -5.74 0.39
CA ASN A 101 13.81 -6.37 1.36
C ASN A 101 13.13 -5.31 2.24
N LEU A 102 11.99 -5.64 2.82
CA LEU A 102 11.29 -4.79 3.79
C LEU A 102 11.08 -5.55 5.09
N LEU A 103 11.39 -4.92 6.22
CA LEU A 103 11.22 -5.49 7.56
C LEU A 103 9.96 -4.91 8.22
N VAL A 104 8.98 -5.75 8.51
CA VAL A 104 7.68 -5.37 9.06
C VAL A 104 7.79 -5.06 10.56
N GLY A 105 7.15 -3.97 10.98
CA GLY A 105 7.06 -3.55 12.39
C GLY A 105 8.31 -2.94 12.98
N GLN A 106 9.41 -2.95 12.23
CA GLN A 106 10.64 -2.23 12.55
C GLN A 106 10.59 -0.86 11.84
N GLY A 107 11.04 0.20 12.51
CA GLY A 107 11.06 1.55 11.93
C GLY A 107 9.83 2.40 12.27
N ARG A 108 9.59 3.43 11.46
CA ARG A 108 8.44 4.35 11.55
C ARG A 108 7.35 3.92 10.55
N ASN A 109 6.22 4.62 10.56
CA ASN A 109 5.26 4.50 9.47
C ASN A 109 5.86 5.16 8.23
N GLU A 110 5.84 4.45 7.11
CA GLU A 110 6.36 4.91 5.81
C GLU A 110 5.25 4.86 4.77
N PHE A 111 5.33 5.74 3.77
CA PHE A 111 4.47 5.73 2.58
C PHE A 111 5.32 5.74 1.31
N LEU A 112 5.45 4.57 0.68
CA LEU A 112 6.42 4.33 -0.39
C LEU A 112 5.75 4.09 -1.74
N LEU A 113 6.04 4.92 -2.74
CA LEU A 113 5.65 4.68 -4.13
C LEU A 113 6.50 3.54 -4.74
N ILE A 114 5.85 2.47 -5.16
CA ILE A 114 6.49 1.25 -5.69
C ILE A 114 6.07 0.92 -7.14
N GLU A 115 5.34 1.81 -7.80
CA GLU A 115 4.79 1.64 -9.17
C GLU A 115 5.78 1.00 -10.16
N ARG A 116 7.01 1.49 -10.26
CA ARG A 116 8.03 0.95 -11.20
C ARG A 116 8.45 -0.49 -10.90
N LEU A 117 8.38 -0.88 -9.63
CA LEU A 117 8.71 -2.23 -9.16
C LEU A 117 7.55 -3.19 -9.42
N VAL A 118 6.32 -2.69 -9.27
CA VAL A 118 5.11 -3.49 -9.49
C VAL A 118 4.82 -3.62 -10.98
N ARG A 119 4.98 -2.59 -11.84
CA ARG A 119 4.61 -2.63 -13.27
C ARG A 119 5.16 -3.84 -14.05
N LYS A 120 6.35 -4.35 -13.71
CA LYS A 120 6.88 -5.61 -14.30
C LYS A 120 6.04 -6.86 -13.98
N ASN A 121 5.25 -6.81 -12.91
CA ASN A 121 4.33 -7.82 -12.42
C ASN A 121 2.85 -7.39 -12.45
N THR A 122 2.51 -6.09 -12.50
CA THR A 122 1.14 -5.57 -12.51
C THR A 122 0.42 -5.94 -13.78
N GLU A 123 1.11 -6.01 -14.93
CA GLU A 123 0.49 -6.56 -16.15
C GLU A 123 -0.15 -7.92 -15.83
N LYS A 124 0.55 -8.82 -15.11
CA LYS A 124 0.01 -10.13 -14.71
C LYS A 124 -1.13 -10.05 -13.68
N LEU A 125 -1.16 -9.05 -12.80
CA LEU A 125 -2.20 -8.89 -11.77
C LEU A 125 -3.48 -8.26 -12.34
N TYR A 126 -3.34 -7.24 -13.18
CA TYR A 126 -4.45 -6.57 -13.86
C TYR A 126 -5.17 -7.54 -14.81
N PHE A 127 -4.43 -8.40 -15.52
CA PHE A 127 -5.03 -9.50 -16.30
C PHE A 127 -5.92 -10.41 -15.44
N ARG A 128 -5.49 -10.78 -14.22
CA ARG A 128 -6.28 -11.66 -13.33
C ARG A 128 -7.53 -10.99 -12.76
N ALA A 129 -7.45 -9.71 -12.42
CA ALA A 129 -8.61 -8.95 -11.94
C ALA A 129 -9.67 -8.78 -13.04
N LEU A 130 -9.24 -8.56 -14.29
CA LEU A 130 -10.13 -8.51 -15.45
C LEU A 130 -10.75 -9.88 -15.79
N GLU A 131 -10.02 -10.98 -15.62
CA GLU A 131 -10.56 -12.35 -15.82
C GLU A 131 -11.66 -12.71 -14.82
N ARG A 132 -11.60 -12.19 -13.59
CA ARG A 132 -12.64 -12.42 -12.56
C ARG A 132 -13.95 -11.68 -12.82
N ARG A 133 -14.00 -10.74 -13.78
CA ARG A 133 -15.20 -9.98 -14.16
C ARG A 133 -15.96 -10.60 -15.36
N LYS A 134 -15.58 -11.78 -15.84
CA LYS A 134 -16.33 -12.56 -16.85
C LYS A 134 -17.09 -13.71 -16.20
#